data_AF-A0A6A3V272-F1
#
_entry.id   AF-A0A6A3V272-F1
#
_cell.length_a   1.000
_cell.length_b   1.000
_cell.length_c   1.000
_cell.angle_alpha   90.00
_cell.angle_beta   90.00
_cell.angle_gamma   90.00
#
_symmetry.space_group_name_H-M   'P 1'
#
loop_
_entity.id
_entity.type
_entity.pdbx_description
1 polymer ?
#
loop_
_entity_poly.entity_id
_entity_poly.type
_entity_poly.pdbx_seq_one_letter_code
_entity_poly.pdbx_strand_id
1 'polypeptide(L)'
;MPKGAICGDHLLIVPIAHDASTMALDEDTWREMERFKSALRRYFASQDKELLVIDRNVATLGATHCHLQVVGVPKAKAEATRRVFETEGERYHVKFEELQAGADEKADDSTVDDDAAASTGPLELLRQQTDGKPFLYAEVPDGQGGTTQLLHHVEGKHYVQFGRHAAACLLDMPRRANWKFCVVPKPEEEKLTQTFKSQWKQYDFTLEEDDEEEGA
;
A
#
# COMPACT_ATOMS: atom_id res chain seq x y z
N MET A 1 -5.96 4.36 9.88
CA MET A 1 -6.75 3.14 9.56
C MET A 1 -8.01 3.52 8.80
N PRO A 2 -8.43 2.76 7.78
CA PRO A 2 -9.69 3.01 7.07
C PRO A 2 -10.89 2.62 7.93
N LYS A 3 -12.01 3.33 7.73
CA LYS A 3 -13.30 2.86 8.24
C LYS A 3 -13.64 1.50 7.64
N GLY A 4 -13.96 0.53 8.48
CA GLY A 4 -14.21 -0.84 8.04
C GLY A 4 -12.97 -1.52 7.45
N ALA A 5 -11.86 -1.50 8.18
CA ALA A 5 -10.62 -2.21 7.84
C ALA A 5 -10.87 -3.72 7.59
N ILE A 6 -10.08 -4.35 6.70
CA ILE A 6 -10.23 -5.79 6.42
C ILE A 6 -9.79 -6.59 7.65
N CYS A 7 -8.66 -6.19 8.24
CA CYS A 7 -8.06 -6.73 9.44
C CYS A 7 -7.33 -5.59 10.19
N GLY A 8 -6.69 -5.89 11.33
CA GLY A 8 -5.90 -4.92 12.09
C GLY A 8 -4.68 -4.37 11.34
N ASP A 9 -4.24 -5.06 10.28
CA ASP A 9 -3.09 -4.68 9.45
C ASP A 9 -3.48 -3.88 8.21
N HIS A 10 -4.77 -3.58 7.99
CA HIS A 10 -5.21 -2.75 6.87
C HIS A 10 -5.14 -1.27 7.25
N LEU A 11 -4.20 -0.55 6.65
CA LEU A 11 -3.92 0.86 6.91
C LEU A 11 -4.04 1.69 5.63
N LEU A 12 -4.00 3.01 5.79
CA LEU A 12 -3.91 3.98 4.70
C LEU A 12 -2.67 4.85 4.91
N ILE A 13 -1.93 5.10 3.84
CA ILE A 13 -0.97 6.21 3.76
C ILE A 13 -1.68 7.33 3.00
N VAL A 14 -1.91 8.46 3.66
CA VAL A 14 -2.72 9.56 3.14
C VAL A 14 -1.87 10.82 3.18
N PRO A 15 -1.57 11.48 2.04
CA PRO A 15 -0.88 12.76 2.05
C PRO A 15 -1.75 13.84 2.71
N ILE A 16 -1.14 14.97 3.08
CA ILE A 16 -1.91 16.13 3.58
C ILE A 16 -2.52 16.92 2.41
N ALA A 17 -1.82 16.94 1.26
CA ALA A 17 -2.29 17.60 0.05
C ALA A 17 -3.58 16.98 -0.47
N HIS A 18 -4.58 17.82 -0.76
CA HIS A 18 -5.88 17.38 -1.26
C HIS A 18 -5.86 17.15 -2.78
N ASP A 19 -5.14 16.11 -3.18
CA ASP A 19 -5.03 15.68 -4.57
C ASP A 19 -5.90 14.46 -4.86
N ALA A 20 -6.47 14.41 -6.06
CA ALA A 20 -7.32 13.30 -6.49
C ALA A 20 -6.54 12.06 -6.93
N SER A 21 -5.26 12.23 -7.27
CA SER A 21 -4.37 11.21 -7.82
C SER A 21 -3.01 11.32 -7.15
N THR A 22 -2.38 10.20 -6.86
CA THR A 22 -1.02 10.18 -6.31
C THR A 22 0.01 10.68 -7.33
N MET A 23 -0.31 10.63 -8.63
CA MET A 23 0.55 11.16 -9.69
C MET A 23 0.68 12.69 -9.68
N ALA A 24 -0.26 13.38 -9.05
CA ALA A 24 -0.26 14.84 -8.91
C ALA A 24 0.60 15.33 -7.73
N LEU A 25 1.03 14.43 -6.85
CA LEU A 25 1.84 14.78 -5.68
C LEU A 25 3.23 15.26 -6.11
N ASP A 26 3.81 16.17 -5.34
CA ASP A 26 5.22 16.53 -5.50
C ASP A 26 6.16 15.39 -5.05
N GLU A 27 7.42 15.49 -5.45
CA GLU A 27 8.42 14.46 -5.19
C GLU A 27 8.75 14.33 -3.70
N ASP A 28 8.67 15.42 -2.92
CA ASP A 28 8.93 15.41 -1.48
C ASP A 28 7.85 14.59 -0.75
N THR A 29 6.59 14.84 -1.06
CA THR A 29 5.43 14.12 -0.52
C THR A 29 5.51 12.65 -0.91
N TRP A 30 5.84 12.34 -2.17
CA TRP A 30 5.99 10.96 -2.59
C TRP A 30 7.15 10.25 -1.88
N ARG A 31 8.31 10.91 -1.73
CA ARG A 31 9.46 10.38 -0.96
C ARG A 31 9.07 10.09 0.49
N GLU A 32 8.26 10.94 1.12
CA GLU A 32 7.74 10.65 2.46
C GLU A 32 6.81 9.42 2.48
N MET A 33 5.94 9.27 1.47
CA MET A 33 5.09 8.08 1.35
C MET A 33 5.92 6.79 1.15
N GLU A 34 7.02 6.84 0.40
CA GLU A 34 7.99 5.73 0.29
C GLU A 34 8.62 5.40 1.65
N ARG A 35 9.02 6.40 2.45
CA ARG A 35 9.55 6.19 3.80
C ARG A 35 8.54 5.48 4.71
N PHE A 36 7.26 5.85 4.64
CA PHE A 36 6.19 5.12 5.35
C PHE A 36 6.06 3.68 4.86
N LYS A 37 6.10 3.42 3.56
CA LYS A 37 6.10 2.04 3.03
C LYS A 37 7.29 1.24 3.55
N SER A 38 8.51 1.78 3.48
CA SER A 38 9.72 1.09 3.97
C SER A 38 9.67 0.80 5.47
N ALA A 39 9.21 1.74 6.29
CA ALA A 39 9.00 1.48 7.71
C ALA A 39 7.90 0.42 7.96
N LEU A 40 6.82 0.42 7.17
CA LEU A 40 5.76 -0.60 7.23
C LEU A 40 6.25 -1.98 6.80
N ARG A 41 7.14 -2.08 5.82
CA ARG A 41 7.80 -3.35 5.45
C ARG A 41 8.57 -3.91 6.64
N ARG A 42 9.38 -3.10 7.33
CA ARG A 42 10.12 -3.52 8.54
C ARG A 42 9.17 -3.95 9.68
N TYR A 43 8.12 -3.16 9.92
CA TYR A 43 7.10 -3.49 10.92
C TYR A 43 6.41 -4.82 10.64
N PHE A 44 5.91 -5.04 9.42
CA PHE A 44 5.24 -6.29 9.07
C PHE A 44 6.20 -7.48 9.04
N ALA A 45 7.44 -7.30 8.59
CA ALA A 45 8.46 -8.34 8.62
C ALA A 45 8.72 -8.85 10.05
N SER A 46 8.72 -7.95 11.05
CA SER A 46 8.85 -8.33 12.48
C SER A 46 7.71 -9.22 13.00
N GLN A 47 6.60 -9.29 12.27
CA GLN A 47 5.40 -10.06 12.59
C GLN A 47 5.16 -11.23 11.64
N ASP A 48 6.19 -11.66 10.88
CA ASP A 48 6.10 -12.71 9.85
C ASP A 48 5.02 -12.40 8.79
N LYS A 49 4.99 -11.14 8.34
CA LYS A 49 4.10 -10.62 7.30
C LYS A 49 4.90 -9.84 6.26
N GLU A 50 4.34 -9.72 5.07
CA GLU A 50 4.86 -8.90 3.98
C GLU A 50 3.84 -7.83 3.57
N LEU A 51 4.33 -6.69 3.06
CA LEU A 51 3.49 -5.53 2.73
C LEU A 51 2.86 -5.71 1.34
N LEU A 52 1.54 -5.68 1.28
CA LEU A 52 0.79 -5.45 0.05
C LEU A 52 0.42 -3.96 -0.05
N VAL A 53 0.72 -3.31 -1.16
CA VAL A 53 0.33 -1.91 -1.44
C VAL A 53 -0.63 -1.87 -2.62
N ILE A 54 -1.64 -1.00 -2.53
CA ILE A 54 -2.64 -0.82 -3.57
C ILE A 54 -2.89 0.69 -3.74
N ASP A 55 -2.72 1.17 -4.96
CA ASP A 55 -3.00 2.53 -5.36
C ASP A 55 -4.04 2.56 -6.50
N ARG A 56 -5.16 3.25 -6.25
CA ARG A 56 -6.26 3.34 -7.21
C ARG A 56 -6.34 4.77 -7.72
N ASN A 57 -5.70 5.03 -8.86
CA ASN A 57 -5.78 6.29 -9.59
C ASN A 57 -6.91 6.24 -10.63
N VAL A 58 -8.13 6.07 -10.14
CA VAL A 58 -9.35 6.08 -10.95
C VAL A 58 -10.30 7.13 -10.40
N ALA A 59 -10.77 8.03 -11.26
CA ALA A 59 -11.72 9.07 -10.90
C ALA A 59 -13.01 8.45 -10.33
N THR A 60 -13.50 9.01 -9.23
CA THR A 60 -14.78 8.63 -8.63
C THR A 60 -15.67 9.86 -8.47
N LEU A 61 -16.97 9.66 -8.27
CA LEU A 61 -17.91 10.75 -8.08
C LEU A 61 -17.71 11.38 -6.69
N GLY A 62 -17.36 12.67 -6.66
CA GLY A 62 -17.22 13.47 -5.43
C GLY A 62 -15.81 14.01 -5.22
N ALA A 63 -15.59 14.67 -4.07
CA ALA A 63 -14.25 15.06 -3.65
C ALA A 63 -13.44 13.81 -3.34
N THR A 64 -12.33 13.62 -4.05
CA THR A 64 -11.43 12.47 -3.89
C THR A 64 -10.12 12.93 -3.30
N HIS A 65 -9.71 12.27 -2.22
CA HIS A 65 -8.38 12.38 -1.65
C HIS A 65 -7.61 11.10 -1.97
N CYS A 66 -6.46 11.22 -2.62
CA CYS A 66 -5.62 10.08 -2.93
C CYS A 66 -5.07 9.45 -1.66
N HIS A 67 -4.82 8.15 -1.70
CA HIS A 67 -4.23 7.40 -0.60
C HIS A 67 -3.67 6.08 -1.13
N LEU A 68 -2.63 5.56 -0.50
CA LEU A 68 -2.24 4.16 -0.66
C LEU A 68 -2.98 3.32 0.37
N GLN A 69 -3.59 2.22 -0.07
CA GLN A 69 -4.05 1.18 0.85
C GLN A 69 -2.91 0.19 1.06
N VAL A 70 -2.66 -0.17 2.31
CA VAL A 70 -1.63 -1.14 2.65
C VAL A 70 -2.20 -2.22 3.56
N VAL A 71 -1.73 -3.45 3.38
CA VAL A 71 -2.20 -4.61 4.15
C VAL A 71 -1.01 -5.50 4.48
N GLY A 72 -0.84 -5.84 5.76
CA GLY A 72 0.08 -6.90 6.18
C GLY A 72 -0.46 -8.26 5.78
N VAL A 73 0.23 -8.95 4.87
CA VAL A 73 -0.11 -10.30 4.39
C VAL A 73 0.74 -11.30 5.16
N PRO A 74 0.15 -12.29 5.87
CA PRO A 74 0.92 -13.36 6.49
C PRO A 74 1.87 -14.02 5.49
N LYS A 75 3.13 -14.28 5.88
CA LYS A 75 4.16 -14.80 4.97
C LYS A 75 3.73 -16.09 4.26
N ALA A 76 3.02 -16.98 4.97
CA ALA A 76 2.44 -18.20 4.42
C ALA A 76 1.43 -17.99 3.27
N LYS A 77 0.97 -16.75 3.05
CA LYS A 77 0.05 -16.36 1.98
C LYS A 77 0.68 -15.43 0.95
N ALA A 78 1.85 -14.85 1.24
CA ALA A 78 2.49 -13.82 0.43
C ALA A 78 2.79 -14.32 -1.00
N GLU A 79 3.38 -15.51 -1.16
CA GLU A 79 3.65 -16.13 -2.46
C GLU A 79 2.40 -16.26 -3.36
N ALA A 80 1.21 -16.43 -2.76
CA ALA A 80 -0.03 -16.57 -3.50
C ALA A 80 -0.61 -15.23 -4.00
N THR A 81 -0.07 -14.08 -3.57
CA THR A 81 -0.68 -12.77 -3.77
C THR A 81 -0.90 -12.47 -5.25
N ARG A 82 0.15 -12.60 -6.08
CA ARG A 82 0.06 -12.34 -7.52
C ARG A 82 -1.01 -13.20 -8.19
N ARG A 83 -0.99 -14.52 -7.93
CA ARG A 83 -1.95 -15.47 -8.50
C ARG A 83 -3.39 -15.11 -8.13
N VAL A 84 -3.63 -14.69 -6.87
CA VAL A 84 -4.96 -14.27 -6.40
C VAL A 84 -5.40 -12.99 -7.11
N PHE A 85 -4.52 -12.00 -7.26
CA PHE A 85 -4.80 -10.77 -7.99
C PHE A 85 -5.15 -11.04 -9.46
N GLU A 86 -4.40 -11.91 -10.14
CA GLU A 86 -4.67 -12.31 -11.53
C GLU A 86 -6.00 -13.08 -11.63
N THR A 87 -6.24 -14.08 -10.78
CA THR A 87 -7.46 -14.90 -10.78
C THR A 87 -8.72 -14.09 -10.51
N GLU A 88 -8.69 -13.22 -9.49
CA GLU A 88 -9.82 -12.33 -9.24
C GLU A 88 -9.93 -11.27 -10.34
N GLY A 89 -8.80 -10.83 -10.92
CA GLY A 89 -8.74 -9.87 -12.02
C GLY A 89 -9.53 -10.31 -13.25
N GLU A 90 -9.41 -11.59 -13.64
CA GLU A 90 -10.18 -12.18 -14.74
C GLU A 90 -11.69 -11.99 -14.59
N ARG A 91 -12.22 -12.08 -13.36
CA ARG A 91 -13.66 -11.94 -13.06
C ARG A 91 -14.16 -10.50 -13.17
N TYR A 92 -13.27 -9.52 -13.00
CA TYR A 92 -13.62 -8.10 -12.96
C TYR A 92 -12.99 -7.30 -14.11
N HIS A 93 -12.44 -7.98 -15.11
CA HIS A 93 -11.77 -7.37 -16.26
C HIS A 93 -10.58 -6.47 -15.85
N VAL A 94 -9.86 -6.89 -14.81
CA VAL A 94 -8.60 -6.28 -14.37
C VAL A 94 -7.46 -7.17 -14.85
N LYS A 95 -6.66 -6.65 -15.77
CA LYS A 95 -5.48 -7.32 -16.31
C LYS A 95 -4.24 -6.54 -15.90
N PHE A 96 -3.37 -7.18 -15.13
CA PHE A 96 -2.11 -6.61 -14.71
C PHE A 96 -0.99 -6.92 -15.70
N GLU A 97 -0.10 -5.95 -15.84
CA GLU A 97 1.20 -6.07 -16.47
C GLU A 97 2.26 -5.70 -15.43
N GLU A 98 3.43 -6.32 -15.48
CA GLU A 98 4.51 -5.93 -14.59
C GLU A 98 5.04 -4.56 -14.99
N LEU A 99 5.23 -3.70 -14.00
CA LEU A 99 5.87 -2.40 -14.18
C LEU A 99 7.37 -2.66 -14.40
N GLN A 100 7.78 -2.82 -15.66
CA GLN A 100 9.19 -3.02 -16.00
C GLN A 100 9.90 -1.67 -16.05
N ALA A 101 10.94 -1.52 -15.22
CA ALA A 101 11.94 -0.50 -15.44
C ALA A 101 12.66 -0.78 -16.77
N GLY A 102 13.07 0.27 -17.49
CA GLY A 102 13.98 0.09 -18.63
C GLY A 102 15.23 -0.70 -18.18
N ALA A 103 15.89 -1.39 -19.10
CA ALA A 103 17.01 -2.30 -18.82
C ALA A 103 18.18 -1.72 -17.99
N ASP A 104 18.19 -0.40 -17.76
CA ASP A 104 19.20 0.35 -17.04
C ASP A 104 18.88 0.62 -15.55
N GLU A 105 17.68 0.27 -15.05
CA GLU A 105 17.30 0.51 -13.65
C GLU A 105 16.85 -0.79 -12.97
N LYS A 106 17.80 -1.69 -12.71
CA LYS A 106 17.59 -2.68 -11.65
C LYS A 106 17.74 -1.99 -10.30
N ALA A 107 16.61 -1.65 -9.70
CA ALA A 107 16.57 -1.33 -8.28
C ALA A 107 17.08 -2.56 -7.51
N ASP A 108 18.26 -2.43 -6.94
CA ASP A 108 18.81 -3.41 -6.00
C ASP A 108 18.04 -3.26 -4.69
N ASP A 109 16.98 -4.05 -4.54
CA ASP A 109 16.16 -4.14 -3.32
C ASP A 109 16.91 -4.86 -2.17
N SER A 110 18.20 -5.20 -2.36
CA SER A 110 18.99 -5.96 -1.40
C SER A 110 19.97 -5.14 -0.54
N THR A 111 20.07 -3.83 -0.74
CA THR A 111 20.79 -2.93 0.18
C THR A 111 19.79 -2.11 1.01
N VAL A 112 19.44 -2.64 2.18
CA VAL A 112 18.81 -1.87 3.27
C VAL A 112 19.85 -0.96 3.91
N ASP A 113 20.24 0.10 3.19
CA ASP A 113 20.92 1.24 3.80
C ASP A 113 19.84 2.24 4.25
N ASP A 114 19.98 2.78 5.46
CA ASP A 114 19.06 3.74 6.08
C ASP A 114 18.92 5.07 5.29
N ASP A 115 19.66 5.22 4.18
CA ASP A 115 19.66 6.36 3.25
C ASP A 115 18.69 6.21 2.05
N ALA A 116 17.66 5.37 2.18
CA ALA A 116 16.55 5.24 1.22
C ALA A 116 15.71 6.53 1.02
N ALA A 117 16.09 7.65 1.65
CA ALA A 117 15.42 8.94 1.59
C ALA A 117 15.47 9.64 0.21
N ALA A 118 16.34 9.19 -0.70
CA ALA A 118 16.56 9.87 -1.99
C ALA A 118 15.74 9.33 -3.17
N SER A 119 15.18 8.12 -3.11
CA SER A 119 14.50 7.52 -4.26
C SER A 119 13.01 7.88 -4.28
N THR A 120 12.52 8.37 -5.41
CA THR A 120 11.09 8.51 -5.70
C THR A 120 10.43 7.17 -6.04
N GLY A 121 11.13 6.05 -5.84
CA GLY A 121 10.62 4.71 -6.15
C GLY A 121 10.14 4.63 -7.61
N PRO A 122 8.97 4.03 -7.89
CA PRO A 122 8.47 3.87 -9.25
C PRO A 122 7.75 5.13 -9.79
N LEU A 123 7.81 6.29 -9.13
CA LEU A 123 6.98 7.45 -9.48
C LEU A 123 7.16 7.90 -10.94
N GLU A 124 8.40 8.08 -11.39
CA GLU A 124 8.66 8.57 -12.74
C GLU A 124 8.22 7.55 -13.80
N LEU A 125 8.49 6.27 -13.55
CA LEU A 125 8.05 5.18 -14.42
C LEU A 125 6.52 5.08 -14.47
N LEU A 126 5.83 5.25 -13.33
CA LEU A 126 4.38 5.30 -13.27
C LEU A 126 3.83 6.49 -14.07
N ARG A 127 4.39 7.69 -13.91
CA ARG A 127 3.99 8.86 -14.68
C ARG A 127 4.17 8.63 -16.18
N GLN A 128 5.31 8.09 -16.58
CA GLN A 128 5.64 7.80 -17.97
C GLN A 128 4.70 6.76 -18.58
N GLN A 129 4.51 5.61 -17.91
CA GLN A 129 3.71 4.53 -18.46
C GLN A 129 2.22 4.83 -18.45
N THR A 130 1.73 5.57 -17.43
CA THR A 130 0.30 5.89 -17.31
C THR A 130 -0.10 7.05 -18.19
N ASP A 131 0.79 8.01 -18.46
CA ASP A 131 0.53 9.20 -19.30
C ASP A 131 -0.76 9.92 -18.86
N GLY A 132 -0.96 10.04 -17.55
CA GLY A 132 -2.14 10.65 -16.93
C GLY A 132 -3.45 9.87 -17.08
N LYS A 133 -3.44 8.69 -17.69
CA LYS A 133 -4.64 7.84 -17.82
C LYS A 133 -4.98 7.15 -16.51
N PRO A 134 -6.26 6.84 -16.25
CA PRO A 134 -6.66 6.10 -15.05
C PRO A 134 -5.99 4.72 -14.97
N PHE A 135 -5.57 4.33 -13.77
CA PHE A 135 -4.93 3.04 -13.53
C PHE A 135 -5.19 2.51 -12.13
N LEU A 136 -4.96 1.21 -11.98
CA LEU A 136 -4.79 0.53 -10.71
C LEU A 136 -3.35 0.01 -10.63
N TYR A 137 -2.65 0.38 -9.57
CA TYR A 137 -1.30 -0.07 -9.27
C TYR A 137 -1.30 -0.91 -8.00
N ALA A 138 -0.46 -1.94 -7.96
CA ALA A 138 -0.25 -2.75 -6.78
C ALA A 138 1.21 -3.18 -6.63
N GLU A 139 1.71 -3.16 -5.42
CA GLU A 139 2.97 -3.80 -5.05
C GLU A 139 2.62 -5.10 -4.34
N VAL A 140 2.88 -6.23 -4.98
CA VAL A 140 2.52 -7.55 -4.46
C VAL A 140 3.76 -8.25 -3.89
N PRO A 141 3.69 -8.75 -2.64
CA PRO A 141 4.79 -9.51 -2.06
C PRO A 141 4.97 -10.88 -2.73
N ASP A 142 6.18 -11.40 -2.71
CA ASP A 142 6.54 -12.70 -3.31
C ASP A 142 6.73 -13.84 -2.28
N GLY A 143 6.68 -13.56 -0.98
CA GLY A 143 6.89 -14.54 0.09
C GLY A 143 8.35 -14.80 0.45
N GLN A 144 9.29 -14.15 -0.25
CA GLN A 144 10.73 -14.19 0.01
C GLN A 144 11.24 -12.83 0.52
N GLY A 145 10.35 -11.91 0.87
CA GLY A 145 10.66 -10.54 1.25
C GLY A 145 10.80 -9.58 0.07
N GLY A 146 10.71 -10.06 -1.18
CA GLY A 146 10.71 -9.23 -2.37
C GLY A 146 9.30 -8.78 -2.76
N THR A 147 9.22 -7.88 -3.73
CA THR A 147 7.96 -7.28 -4.19
C THR A 147 7.93 -7.15 -5.71
N THR A 148 6.81 -7.49 -6.33
CA THR A 148 6.55 -7.25 -7.76
C THR A 148 5.59 -6.08 -7.93
N GLN A 149 5.91 -5.17 -8.83
CA GLN A 149 5.07 -4.01 -9.15
C GLN A 149 4.15 -4.35 -10.32
N LEU A 150 2.84 -4.20 -10.14
CA LEU A 150 1.81 -4.54 -11.11
C LEU A 150 1.01 -3.28 -11.49
N LEU A 151 0.77 -3.10 -12.78
CA LEU A 151 0.00 -1.99 -13.34
C LEU A 151 -1.16 -2.51 -14.19
N HIS A 152 -2.34 -1.94 -13.99
CA HIS A 152 -3.51 -2.16 -14.83
C HIS A 152 -4.04 -0.82 -15.33
N HIS A 153 -4.02 -0.61 -16.64
CA HIS A 153 -4.66 0.53 -17.28
C HIS A 153 -6.18 0.37 -17.27
N VAL A 154 -6.87 1.38 -16.75
CA VAL A 154 -8.32 1.35 -16.60
C VAL A 154 -8.99 2.00 -17.80
N GLU A 155 -9.72 1.18 -18.56
CA GLU A 155 -10.51 1.61 -19.71
C GLU A 155 -12.01 1.44 -19.41
N GLY A 156 -12.75 2.55 -19.34
CA GLY A 156 -14.19 2.53 -19.13
C GLY A 156 -14.61 2.15 -17.70
N LYS A 157 -15.57 1.22 -17.57
CA LYS A 157 -16.17 0.86 -16.28
C LYS A 157 -15.20 -0.01 -15.47
N HIS A 158 -14.86 0.43 -14.27
CA HIS A 158 -13.94 -0.28 -13.38
C HIS A 158 -14.55 -0.57 -12.01
N TYR A 159 -14.26 -1.73 -11.46
CA TYR A 159 -14.66 -2.07 -10.10
C TYR A 159 -13.71 -1.41 -9.09
N VAL A 160 -14.08 -0.23 -8.59
CA VAL A 160 -13.24 0.61 -7.71
C VAL A 160 -12.85 -0.03 -6.36
N GLN A 161 -13.46 -1.15 -5.99
CA GLN A 161 -13.11 -1.93 -4.78
C GLN A 161 -12.28 -3.18 -5.11
N PHE A 162 -11.82 -3.34 -6.35
CA PHE A 162 -11.10 -4.54 -6.79
C PHE A 162 -9.89 -4.85 -5.89
N GLY A 163 -9.02 -3.88 -5.61
CA GLY A 163 -7.85 -4.13 -4.77
C GLY A 163 -8.22 -4.62 -3.37
N ARG A 164 -9.24 -4.02 -2.75
CA ARG A 164 -9.79 -4.48 -1.48
C ARG A 164 -10.36 -5.90 -1.58
N HIS A 165 -11.07 -6.20 -2.67
CA HIS A 165 -11.64 -7.52 -2.95
C HIS A 165 -10.54 -8.58 -3.05
N ALA A 166 -9.51 -8.34 -3.87
CA ALA A 166 -8.39 -9.26 -4.04
C ALA A 166 -7.64 -9.50 -2.71
N ALA A 167 -7.36 -8.43 -1.94
CA ALA A 167 -6.76 -8.53 -0.61
C ALA A 167 -7.65 -9.32 0.37
N ALA A 168 -8.96 -9.11 0.35
CA ALA A 168 -9.89 -9.85 1.19
C ALA A 168 -9.97 -11.34 0.82
N CYS A 169 -9.93 -11.68 -0.48
CA CYS A 169 -9.83 -13.07 -0.94
C CYS A 169 -8.52 -13.72 -0.51
N LEU A 170 -7.39 -13.03 -0.68
CA LEU A 170 -6.07 -13.50 -0.24
C LEU A 170 -6.04 -13.84 1.25
N LEU A 171 -6.70 -13.02 2.07
CA LEU A 171 -6.78 -13.22 3.51
C LEU A 171 -7.82 -14.27 3.94
N ASP A 172 -8.46 -14.98 3.01
CA ASP A 172 -9.59 -15.90 3.26
C ASP A 172 -10.79 -15.24 3.94
N MET A 173 -11.00 -13.95 3.64
CA MET A 173 -12.08 -13.13 4.19
C MET A 173 -12.95 -12.50 3.08
N PRO A 174 -13.43 -13.24 2.07
CA PRO A 174 -14.07 -12.65 0.88
C PRO A 174 -15.28 -11.76 1.20
N ARG A 175 -16.03 -12.05 2.27
CA ARG A 175 -17.14 -11.19 2.72
C ARG A 175 -16.67 -9.77 3.08
N ARG A 176 -15.43 -9.61 3.55
CA ARG A 176 -14.84 -8.32 3.93
C ARG A 176 -14.46 -7.43 2.74
N ALA A 177 -14.62 -7.92 1.50
CA ALA A 177 -14.57 -7.09 0.30
C ALA A 177 -15.59 -5.93 0.38
N ASN A 178 -16.76 -6.17 0.99
CA ASN A 178 -17.69 -5.10 1.31
C ASN A 178 -17.32 -4.45 2.66
N TRP A 179 -16.79 -3.22 2.62
CA TRP A 179 -16.36 -2.49 3.82
C TRP A 179 -17.46 -2.29 4.85
N LYS A 180 -18.73 -2.24 4.43
CA LYS A 180 -19.88 -2.11 5.34
C LYS A 180 -20.00 -3.29 6.30
N PHE A 181 -19.50 -4.47 5.91
CA PHE A 181 -19.48 -5.65 6.78
C PHE A 181 -18.30 -5.67 7.76
N CYS A 182 -17.40 -4.68 7.67
CA CYS A 182 -16.22 -4.56 8.52
C CYS A 182 -16.32 -3.38 9.49
N VAL A 183 -17.38 -2.57 9.42
CA VAL A 183 -17.58 -1.43 10.30
C VAL A 183 -17.82 -1.93 11.72
N VAL A 184 -17.05 -1.41 12.65
CA VAL A 184 -17.18 -1.67 14.09
C VAL A 184 -17.58 -0.38 14.81
N PRO A 185 -18.11 -0.46 16.04
CA PRO A 185 -18.42 0.74 16.83
C PRO A 185 -17.17 1.59 17.12
N LYS A 186 -17.36 2.91 17.25
CA LYS A 186 -16.27 3.87 17.50
C LYS A 186 -15.27 3.46 18.60
N PRO A 187 -15.69 2.95 19.78
CA PRO A 187 -14.73 2.50 20.81
C PRO A 187 -13.82 1.36 20.36
N GLU A 188 -14.31 0.49 19.47
CA GLU A 188 -13.52 -0.61 18.89
C GLU A 188 -12.57 -0.08 17.81
N GLU A 189 -12.99 0.90 16.99
CA GLU A 189 -12.11 1.60 16.04
C GLU A 189 -10.94 2.30 16.76
N GLU A 190 -11.24 2.99 17.88
CA GLU A 190 -10.23 3.63 18.74
C GLU A 190 -9.26 2.60 19.30
N LYS A 191 -9.77 1.47 19.83
CA LYS A 191 -8.92 0.40 20.36
C LYS A 191 -7.99 -0.18 19.30
N LEU A 192 -8.50 -0.49 18.10
CA LEU A 192 -7.68 -0.99 17.00
C LEU A 192 -6.56 0.00 16.65
N THR A 193 -6.89 1.29 16.58
CA THR A 193 -5.92 2.35 16.31
C THR A 193 -4.86 2.43 17.40
N GLN A 194 -5.23 2.38 18.67
CA GLN A 194 -4.27 2.43 19.79
C GLN A 194 -3.36 1.20 19.81
N THR A 195 -3.89 0.01 19.54
CA THR A 195 -3.09 -1.20 19.40
C THR A 195 -2.04 -1.06 18.30
N PHE A 196 -2.45 -0.59 17.11
CA PHE A 196 -1.50 -0.34 16.02
C PHE A 196 -0.44 0.68 16.41
N LYS A 197 -0.83 1.85 16.95
CA LYS A 197 0.12 2.91 17.36
C LYS A 197 1.17 2.40 18.35
N SER A 198 0.74 1.59 19.34
CA SER A 198 1.65 1.02 20.33
C SER A 198 2.67 0.06 19.70
N GLN A 199 2.27 -0.74 18.71
CA GLN A 199 3.15 -1.71 18.04
C GLN A 199 4.06 -1.04 16.99
N TRP A 200 3.55 0.01 16.34
CA TRP A 200 4.24 0.80 15.32
C TRP A 200 5.35 1.68 15.89
N LYS A 201 5.26 2.10 17.16
CA LYS A 201 6.14 3.10 17.78
C LYS A 201 7.63 2.96 17.44
N GLN A 202 8.19 1.75 17.48
CA GLN A 202 9.61 1.49 17.22
C GLN A 202 10.02 1.64 15.73
N TYR A 203 9.05 1.71 14.82
CA TYR A 203 9.25 1.88 13.38
C TYR A 203 8.85 3.29 12.90
N ASP A 204 8.29 4.10 13.80
CA ASP A 204 7.78 5.43 13.47
C ASP A 204 8.93 6.44 13.36
N PHE A 205 9.40 6.66 12.14
CA PHE A 205 10.47 7.61 11.84
C PHE A 205 10.08 9.08 12.04
N THR A 206 8.80 9.38 12.31
CA THR A 206 8.30 10.75 12.52
C THR A 206 8.33 11.18 13.97
N LEU A 207 8.64 10.26 14.89
CA LEU A 207 8.90 10.60 16.28
C LEU A 207 10.31 11.18 16.33
N GLU A 208 10.43 12.43 16.78
CA GLU A 208 11.71 12.98 17.20
C GLU A 208 12.23 12.06 18.33
N GLU A 209 13.47 11.58 18.22
CA GLU A 209 14.17 11.04 19.39
C GLU A 209 14.30 12.24 20.33
N ASP A 210 13.39 12.34 21.30
CA ASP A 210 13.65 13.15 22.48
C ASP A 210 14.90 12.53 23.11
N ASP A 211 16.07 13.07 22.76
CA ASP A 211 17.33 12.84 23.46
C ASP A 211 17.08 13.21 24.92
N GLU A 212 16.70 12.22 25.73
CA GLU A 212 16.84 12.24 27.18
C GLU A 212 18.35 12.25 27.49
N GLU A 213 19.04 13.35 27.15
CA GLU A 213 20.09 13.90 28.00
C GLU A 213 19.42 14.56 29.22
N GLU A 214 18.74 13.77 30.05
CA GLU A 214 18.63 14.10 31.47
C GLU A 214 19.76 13.39 32.19
N GLY A 215 20.73 14.20 32.61
CA GLY A 215 22.02 13.72 33.10
C GLY A 215 21.97 12.88 34.38
N ALA A 216 22.99 12.05 34.51
CA ALA A 216 23.63 11.71 35.77
C ALA A 216 25.10 11.36 35.52
#